data_AF-A0A945U7X2-F1
#
_entry.id   AF-A0A945U7X2-F1
#
_cell.length_a   1.000
_cell.length_b   1.000
_cell.length_c   1.000
_cell.angle_alpha   90.00
_cell.angle_beta   90.00
_cell.angle_gamma   90.00
#
_symmetry.space_group_name_H-M   'P 1'
#
loop_
_entity.id
_entity.type
_entity.pdbx_description
1 polymer ?
#
loop_
_entity_poly.entity_id
_entity_poly.type
_entity_poly.pdbx_seq_one_letter_code
_entity_poly.pdbx_strand_id
1 'polypeptide(L)' 'MGYVKGLICKECKKEFAKEPIHVCEFCFGPLEVNYDYETIKKVVTKKSIEDGPPSMWRYE' A
#
# COMPACT_ATOMS: atom_id res chain seq x y z
N MET A 1 -12.03 6.64 2.37
CA MET A 1 -11.91 5.16 2.28
C MET A 1 -10.59 4.86 1.59
N GLY A 2 -9.64 4.23 2.29
CA GLY A 2 -8.32 3.94 1.73
C GLY A 2 -8.33 2.70 0.83
N TYR A 3 -7.40 2.62 -0.12
CA TYR A 3 -7.24 1.48 -1.03
C TYR A 3 -6.53 0.28 -0.37
N VAL A 4 -6.64 0.11 0.94
CA VAL A 4 -5.94 -0.94 1.69
C VAL A 4 -6.84 -2.18 1.78
N LYS A 5 -6.39 -3.31 1.22
CA LYS A 5 -7.05 -4.61 1.36
C LYS A 5 -6.76 -5.25 2.72
N GLY A 6 -5.52 -5.10 3.20
CA GLY A 6 -5.06 -5.72 4.44
C GLY A 6 -3.54 -5.67 4.53
N LEU A 7 -2.96 -6.66 5.17
CA LEU A 7 -1.52 -6.87 5.22
C LEU A 7 -1.15 -8.17 4.53
N ILE A 8 0.07 -8.26 4.00
CA ILE A 8 0.61 -9.47 3.39
C ILE A 8 2.02 -9.70 3.91
N CYS A 9 2.33 -10.94 4.27
CA CYS A 9 3.69 -11.30 4.63
C CYS A 9 4.59 -11.33 3.40
N LYS A 10 5.73 -10.64 3.49
CA LYS A 10 6.71 -10.58 2.40
C LYS A 10 7.28 -11.96 2.03
N GLU A 11 7.51 -12.80 3.03
CA GLU A 11 8.15 -14.11 2.86
C GLU A 11 7.16 -15.19 2.45
N CYS A 12 6.08 -15.37 3.23
CA CYS A 12 5.15 -16.49 3.05
C CYS A 12 3.86 -16.12 2.31
N LYS A 13 3.67 -14.85 1.94
CA LYS A 13 2.50 -14.34 1.20
C LYS A 13 1.15 -14.56 1.88
N LYS A 14 1.12 -14.87 3.19
CA LYS A 14 -0.12 -14.95 3.97
C LYS A 14 -0.74 -13.57 4.09
N GLU A 15 -2.05 -13.52 3.91
CA GLU A 15 -2.86 -12.33 4.08
C GLU A 15 -3.36 -12.21 5.51
N PHE A 16 -3.39 -10.98 6.00
CA PHE A 16 -3.87 -10.62 7.33
C PHE A 16 -4.81 -9.42 7.22
N ALA A 17 -5.66 -9.25 8.22
CA ALA A 17 -6.53 -8.08 8.30
C ALA A 17 -5.72 -6.80 8.54
N LYS A 18 -6.36 -5.65 8.31
CA LYS A 18 -5.76 -4.32 8.52
C LYS A 18 -5.69 -4.00 10.02
N GLU A 19 -4.70 -4.58 10.69
CA GLU A 19 -4.49 -4.49 12.13
C GLU A 19 -3.11 -3.90 12.44
N PRO A 20 -2.85 -3.38 13.65
CA PRO A 20 -1.55 -2.82 14.05
C PRO A 20 -0.52 -3.92 14.33
N ILE A 21 -0.33 -4.84 13.38
CA ILE A 21 0.62 -5.95 13.44
C ILE A 21 1.70 -5.74 12.38
N HIS A 22 2.93 -6.12 12.71
CA HIS A 22 4.09 -5.94 11.82
C HIS A 22 4.89 -7.25 11.60
N VAL A 23 4.55 -8.31 12.32
CA VAL A 23 5.23 -9.61 12.28
C VAL A 23 4.23 -10.70 11.91
N CYS A 24 4.63 -11.55 10.96
CA CYS A 24 3.87 -12.76 10.62
C CYS A 24 4.03 -13.82 11.71
N GLU A 25 2.93 -14.35 12.23
CA GLU A 25 2.93 -15.37 13.29
C GLU A 25 3.49 -16.74 12.84
N PHE A 26 3.65 -16.95 11.52
CA PHE A 26 4.07 -18.25 10.98
C PHE A 26 5.56 -18.32 10.63
N CYS A 27 6.10 -17.25 10.05
CA CYS A 27 7.50 -17.21 9.60
C CYS A 27 8.31 -16.12 10.29
N PHE A 28 7.70 -15.34 11.19
CA PHE A 28 8.34 -14.20 11.86
C PHE A 28 8.89 -13.14 10.90
N GLY A 29 8.46 -13.18 9.64
CA GLY A 29 8.82 -12.21 8.61
C GLY A 29 8.01 -10.92 8.71
N PRO A 30 8.47 -9.84 8.06
CA PRO A 30 7.76 -8.56 8.06
C PRO A 30 6.45 -8.64 7.29
N LEU A 31 5.45 -7.90 7.78
CA LEU A 31 4.19 -7.66 7.09
C LEU A 31 4.26 -6.33 6.30
N GLU A 32 3.82 -6.36 5.06
CA GLU A 32 3.69 -5.20 4.19
C GLU A 32 2.20 -4.91 3.94
N VAL A 33 1.87 -3.67 3.57
CA VAL A 33 0.47 -3.29 3.29
C VAL A 33 0.05 -3.81 1.92
N ASN A 34 -1.04 -4.56 1.87
CA ASN A 34 -1.63 -5.03 0.62
C ASN A 34 -2.63 -3.97 0.11
N TYR A 35 -2.32 -3.36 -1.04
CA TYR A 35 -3.14 -2.33 -1.67
C TYR A 35 -3.96 -2.86 -2.84
N ASP A 36 -5.14 -2.27 -3.06
CA ASP A 36 -5.96 -2.52 -4.24
C ASP A 36 -5.49 -1.71 -5.45
N TYR A 37 -4.43 -2.19 -6.11
CA TYR A 37 -3.87 -1.52 -7.29
C TYR A 37 -4.86 -1.41 -8.46
N GLU A 38 -5.82 -2.31 -8.58
CA GLU A 38 -6.83 -2.25 -9.65
C GLU A 38 -7.73 -1.03 -9.51
N THR A 39 -8.15 -0.72 -8.29
CA THR A 39 -8.96 0.47 -7.99
C THR A 39 -8.10 1.73 -8.03
N ILE A 40 -6.88 1.69 -7.49
CA ILE A 40 -5.94 2.83 -7.55
C ILE A 40 -5.69 3.26 -8.99
N LYS A 41 -5.47 2.31 -9.90
CA LYS A 41 -5.17 2.59 -11.32
C LYS A 41 -6.30 3.32 -12.04
N LYS A 42 -7.55 3.21 -11.58
CA LYS A 42 -8.71 3.92 -12.17
C LYS A 42 -8.75 5.39 -11.79
N VAL A 43 -8.13 5.76 -10.67
CA VAL A 43 -8.21 7.12 -10.10
C VAL A 43 -6.90 7.87 -10.28
N VAL A 44 -5.77 7.19 -10.10
CA VAL A 44 -4.44 7.80 -10.19
C VAL A 44 -3.98 7.84 -11.63
N THR A 45 -3.85 9.06 -12.17
CA THR A 45 -3.34 9.32 -13.51
C THR A 45 -2.12 10.25 -13.45
N LYS A 46 -1.25 10.18 -14.46
CA LYS A 46 -0.11 11.10 -14.57
C LYS A 46 -0.55 12.56 -14.46
N LYS A 47 -1.62 12.93 -15.16
CA LYS A 47 -2.22 14.27 -15.10
C LYS A 47 -2.64 14.66 -13.68
N SER A 48 -3.35 13.78 -12.96
CA SER A 48 -3.75 14.07 -11.57
C SER A 48 -2.56 14.27 -10.63
N ILE A 49 -1.43 13.61 -10.89
CA ILE A 49 -0.19 13.78 -10.13
C ILE A 49 0.48 15.11 -10.48
N GLU A 50 0.49 15.50 -11.77
CA GLU A 50 1.01 16.77 -12.28
C GLU A 50 0.17 17.99 -11.88
N ASP A 51 -1.12 17.81 -11.62
CA ASP A 51 -2.04 18.87 -11.17
C ASP A 51 -1.96 19.17 -9.66
N GLY A 52 -1.29 18.33 -8.87
CA GLY A 52 -1.03 18.57 -7.43
C GLY A 52 -0.27 19.89 -7.12
N PRO A 53 -0.12 20.23 -5.83
CA PRO A 53 0.60 21.44 -5.42
C PRO A 53 2.13 21.29 -5.59
N PRO A 54 2.87 22.36 -5.95
CA PRO A 54 4.33 22.37 -5.88
C PRO A 54 4.76 22.34 -4.41
N SER A 55 5.12 21.16 -3.92
CA SER A 55 5.56 20.93 -2.55
C SER A 55 6.98 20.37 -2.52
N MET A 56 7.63 20.38 -1.37
CA MET A 56 8.98 19.81 -1.20
C MET A 56 9.07 18.31 -1.52
N TRP A 57 7.94 17.62 -1.63
CA TRP A 57 7.85 16.19 -1.94
C TRP A 57 7.61 15.90 -3.42
N ARG A 58 7.61 16.94 -4.26
CA ARG A 58 7.44 16.83 -5.70
C ARG A 58 8.80 16.72 -6.37
N TYR A 59 8.88 15.78 -7.33
CA TYR A 59 10.03 15.43 -8.16
C TYR A 59 11.10 16.54 -8.30
N GLU A 60 12.35 16.23 -7.93
CA GLU A 60 13.54 16.81 -8.57
C GLU A 60 13.88 16.01 -9.84
#